data_AF-A0AA39DWE4-F1
#
_entry.id   AF-A0AA39DWE4-F1
#
_cell.length_a   1.000
_cell.length_b   1.000
_cell.length_c   1.000
_cell.angle_alpha   90.00
_cell.angle_beta   90.00
_cell.angle_gamma   90.00
#
_symmetry.space_group_name_H-M   'P 1'
#
loop_
_entity.id
_entity.type
_entity.pdbx_description
1 polymer ?
#
loop_
_entity_poly.entity_id
_entity_poly.type
_entity_poly.pdbx_seq_one_letter_code
_entity_poly.pdbx_strand_id
1 'polypeptide(L)'
;MAFILFFAFSLLLQGALGELICEELPTDLCSFSIASSGKRCLLEKCASTDGTRELQCKTSEVVVDGMSAWIETEQCIHACGVDRNSIGISSDSLLDPQFTAQLCSQACYQNCPNIIDLYFNLASAEGKITHDFLH
;
A
#
# COMPACT_ATOMS: atom_id res chain seq x y z
N MET A 1 44.64 7.05 8.50
CA MET A 1 43.55 7.71 9.24
C MET A 1 42.24 7.79 8.44
N ALA A 2 42.27 7.91 7.11
CA ALA A 2 41.06 7.92 6.27
C ALA A 2 40.28 6.58 6.24
N PHE A 3 40.95 5.43 6.37
CA PHE A 3 40.30 4.11 6.32
C PHE A 3 39.41 3.79 7.53
N ILE A 4 39.67 4.39 8.70
CA ILE A 4 38.86 4.18 9.92
C ILE A 4 37.54 4.95 9.83
N LEU A 5 37.57 6.15 9.23
CA LEU A 5 36.39 6.99 8.99
C LEU A 5 35.40 6.33 8.02
N PHE A 6 35.89 5.62 7.00
CA PHE A 6 35.02 4.92 6.05
C PHE A 6 34.29 3.75 6.70
N PHE A 7 34.96 2.98 7.57
CA PHE A 7 34.37 1.83 8.26
C PHE A 7 33.33 2.24 9.31
N ALA A 8 33.53 3.38 9.98
CA ALA A 8 32.57 3.94 10.92
C ALA A 8 31.28 4.43 10.24
N PHE A 9 31.38 4.97 9.01
CA PHE A 9 30.22 5.38 8.23
C PHE A 9 29.39 4.18 7.74
N SER A 10 30.05 3.07 7.42
CA SER A 10 29.37 1.81 7.07
C SER A 10 28.62 1.18 8.26
N LEU A 11 29.10 1.37 9.49
CA LEU A 11 28.44 0.88 10.71
C LEU A 11 27.23 1.72 11.13
N LEU A 12 27.17 3.00 10.75
CA LEU A 12 25.97 3.84 10.95
C LEU A 12 24.82 3.47 10.01
N LEU A 13 25.09 2.72 8.94
CA LEU A 13 24.09 2.13 8.05
C LEU A 13 23.66 0.72 8.51
N GLN A 14 23.96 0.33 9.75
CA GLN A 14 23.31 -0.82 10.37
C GLN A 14 21.86 -0.41 10.65
N GLY A 15 20.97 -0.93 9.80
CA GLY A 15 19.59 -0.53 9.67
C GLY A 15 18.88 -0.31 11.01
N ALA A 16 18.22 0.84 11.13
CA ALA A 16 17.02 0.90 11.92
C ALA A 16 16.03 -0.11 11.30
N LEU A 17 16.08 -1.36 11.75
CA LEU A 17 15.00 -2.33 11.60
C LEU A 17 13.85 -1.83 12.48
N GLY A 18 13.27 -0.69 12.09
CA GLY A 18 12.02 -0.21 12.62
C GLY A 18 10.92 -1.12 12.12
N GLU A 19 10.06 -1.54 13.02
CA GLU A 19 8.82 -2.21 12.65
C GLU A 19 7.95 -1.20 11.88
N LEU A 20 7.41 -1.60 10.73
CA LEU A 20 6.45 -0.79 10.00
C LEU A 20 5.09 -0.97 10.67
N ILE A 21 4.66 0.05 11.39
CA ILE A 21 3.37 0.12 12.09
C ILE A 21 2.49 1.14 11.36
N CYS A 22 1.28 0.74 10.94
CA CYS A 22 0.40 1.61 10.15
C CYS A 22 0.09 2.92 10.88
N GLU A 23 -0.17 2.85 12.18
CA GLU A 23 -0.51 4.00 13.03
C GLU A 23 0.62 5.04 13.14
N GLU A 24 1.86 4.67 12.80
CA GLU A 24 3.03 5.55 12.79
C GLU A 24 3.32 6.12 11.39
N LEU A 25 2.63 5.63 10.36
CA LEU A 25 2.79 6.16 9.01
C LEU A 25 2.13 7.53 8.86
N PRO A 26 2.74 8.45 8.09
CA PRO A 26 2.04 9.63 7.65
C PRO A 26 0.90 9.23 6.70
N THR A 27 -0.17 10.02 6.68
CA THR A 27 -1.40 9.67 5.95
C THR A 27 -1.19 9.48 4.46
N ASP A 28 -0.25 10.22 3.87
CA ASP A 28 0.13 10.14 2.47
C ASP A 28 0.96 8.89 2.14
N LEU A 29 1.36 8.06 3.12
CA LEU A 29 1.97 6.75 2.89
C LEU A 29 1.10 5.60 3.40
N CYS A 30 -0.08 5.89 3.94
CA CYS A 30 -0.91 4.89 4.60
C CYS A 30 -1.57 3.91 3.64
N SER A 31 -2.35 4.42 2.69
CA SER A 31 -3.10 3.55 1.77
C SER A 31 -2.14 2.77 0.88
N PHE A 32 -2.45 1.48 0.68
CA PHE A 32 -1.63 0.52 -0.06
C PHE A 32 -0.26 0.21 0.60
N SER A 33 -0.17 0.35 1.92
CA SER A 33 0.98 -0.15 2.69
C SER A 33 0.65 -1.44 3.44
N ILE A 34 1.67 -2.21 3.79
CA ILE A 34 1.57 -3.44 4.59
C ILE A 34 2.49 -3.30 5.80
N ALA A 35 1.92 -3.44 6.99
CA ALA A 35 2.66 -3.50 8.24
C ALA A 35 3.66 -4.65 8.29
N SER A 36 4.64 -4.59 9.19
CA SER A 36 5.53 -5.72 9.47
C SER A 36 4.77 -6.97 9.92
N SER A 37 3.56 -6.81 10.47
CA SER A 37 2.65 -7.91 10.83
C SER A 37 2.03 -8.63 9.63
N GLY A 38 2.26 -8.16 8.40
CA GLY A 38 1.64 -8.68 7.17
C GLY A 38 0.21 -8.19 6.95
N LYS A 39 -0.32 -7.31 7.81
CA LYS A 39 -1.65 -6.71 7.67
C LYS A 39 -1.60 -5.43 6.83
N ARG A 40 -2.62 -5.20 5.99
CA ARG A 40 -2.74 -3.98 5.19
C ARG A 40 -3.05 -2.77 6.07
N CYS A 41 -2.49 -1.63 5.72
CA CYS A 41 -2.85 -0.33 6.28
C CYS A 41 -4.02 0.28 5.50
N LEU A 42 -4.89 1.03 6.18
CA LEU A 42 -5.96 1.80 5.53
C LEU A 42 -6.18 3.13 6.22
N LEU A 43 -6.60 4.12 5.42
CA LEU A 43 -7.00 5.43 5.92
C LEU A 43 -8.44 5.40 6.41
N GLU A 44 -8.68 5.95 7.59
CA GLU A 44 -10.00 6.12 8.20
C GLU A 44 -10.25 7.58 8.56
N LYS A 45 -11.52 7.98 8.53
CA LYS A 45 -11.97 9.26 9.08
C LYS A 45 -12.39 9.05 10.53
N CYS A 46 -11.62 9.56 11.47
CA CYS A 46 -11.99 9.55 12.88
C CYS A 46 -12.61 10.90 13.27
N ALA A 47 -13.62 10.86 14.15
CA ALA A 47 -14.13 12.07 14.78
C ALA A 47 -13.14 12.51 15.87
N SER A 48 -12.64 13.73 15.77
CA SER A 48 -11.86 14.34 16.85
C SER A 48 -12.79 14.99 17.88
N THR A 49 -12.27 15.26 19.07
CA THR A 49 -12.99 15.89 20.20
C THR A 49 -13.52 17.29 19.89
N ASP A 50 -13.00 17.98 18.87
CA ASP A 50 -13.45 19.30 18.42
C ASP A 50 -14.47 19.23 17.25
N GLY A 51 -14.87 18.03 16.84
CA GLY A 51 -15.81 17.82 15.75
C GLY A 51 -15.19 17.90 14.35
N THR A 52 -13.88 18.11 14.25
CA THR A 52 -13.16 17.93 12.98
C THR A 52 -13.04 16.44 12.62
N ARG A 53 -12.87 16.13 11.34
CA ARG A 53 -12.71 14.75 10.85
C ARG A 53 -11.26 14.60 10.40
N GLU A 54 -10.43 14.05 11.26
CA GLU A 54 -9.03 13.80 10.95
C GLU A 54 -8.88 12.45 10.24
N LEU A 55 -8.01 12.42 9.24
CA LEU A 55 -7.57 11.18 8.61
C LEU A 55 -6.55 10.51 9.52
N GLN A 56 -6.79 9.24 9.82
CA GLN A 56 -5.86 8.42 10.59
C GLN A 56 -5.49 7.17 9.78
N CYS A 57 -4.23 6.77 9.86
CA CYS A 57 -3.81 5.48 9.37
C CYS A 57 -4.07 4.41 10.44
N LYS A 58 -4.64 3.29 10.02
CA LYS A 58 -4.95 2.14 10.88
C LYS A 58 -4.50 0.84 10.24
N THR A 59 -4.13 -0.11 11.08
CA THR A 59 -3.92 -1.50 10.69
C THR A 59 -5.28 -2.17 10.48
N SER A 60 -5.51 -2.72 9.28
CA SER A 60 -6.72 -3.48 8.96
C SER A 60 -6.61 -4.95 9.38
N GLU A 61 -7.71 -5.68 9.35
CA GLU A 61 -7.70 -7.14 9.54
C GLU A 61 -7.40 -7.93 8.25
N VAL A 62 -7.10 -7.25 7.14
CA VAL A 62 -6.78 -7.90 5.86
C VAL A 62 -5.30 -8.29 5.86
N VAL A 63 -5.05 -9.59 6.00
CA VAL A 63 -3.71 -10.19 5.95
C VAL A 63 -3.29 -10.42 4.50
N VAL A 64 -2.03 -10.12 4.21
CA VAL A 64 -1.40 -10.38 2.91
C VAL A 64 -0.47 -11.58 3.03
N ASP A 65 -0.58 -12.52 2.08
CA ASP A 65 0.33 -13.65 2.03
C ASP A 65 1.65 -13.25 1.36
N GLY A 66 2.78 -13.67 1.94
CA GLY A 66 4.11 -13.47 1.36
C GLY A 66 4.66 -12.03 1.29
N MET A 67 3.93 -11.01 1.76
CA MET A 67 4.41 -9.61 1.82
C MET A 67 4.26 -9.02 3.22
N SER A 68 5.28 -8.29 3.68
CA SER A 68 5.29 -7.56 4.96
C SER A 68 6.20 -6.35 4.87
N ALA A 69 5.97 -5.34 5.70
CA ALA A 69 6.75 -4.09 5.72
C ALA A 69 6.93 -3.47 4.32
N TRP A 70 5.83 -3.32 3.58
CA TRP A 70 5.83 -2.92 2.18
C TRP A 70 5.13 -1.56 1.99
N ILE A 71 5.75 -0.67 1.20
CA ILE A 71 5.16 0.60 0.76
C ILE A 71 5.37 0.69 -0.74
N GLU A 72 4.30 0.86 -1.51
CA GLU A 72 4.40 1.04 -2.95
C GLU A 72 5.07 2.37 -3.33
N THR A 73 5.73 2.40 -4.48
CA THR A 73 6.39 3.62 -4.98
C THR A 73 5.41 4.56 -5.67
N GLU A 74 5.75 5.85 -5.83
CA GLU A 74 4.92 6.80 -6.58
C GLU A 74 4.70 6.37 -8.04
N GLN A 75 5.72 5.79 -8.65
CA GLN A 75 5.64 5.25 -10.01
C GLN A 75 4.58 4.16 -10.09
N CYS A 76 4.51 3.32 -9.05
CA CYS A 76 3.52 2.28 -8.94
C CYS A 76 2.10 2.83 -8.75
N ILE A 77 1.91 3.75 -7.79
CA ILE A 77 0.63 4.44 -7.55
C ILE A 77 0.08 5.02 -8.85
N HIS A 78 0.90 5.77 -9.59
CA HIS A 78 0.51 6.38 -10.85
C HIS A 78 0.24 5.35 -11.95
N ALA A 79 1.05 4.30 -12.06
CA ALA A 79 0.87 3.27 -13.08
C ALA A 79 -0.46 2.51 -12.94
N CYS A 80 -0.88 2.26 -11.70
CA CYS A 80 -2.16 1.59 -11.41
C CYS A 80 -3.37 2.53 -11.36
N GLY A 81 -3.16 3.84 -11.45
CA GLY A 81 -4.26 4.81 -11.36
C GLY A 81 -4.94 4.88 -10.00
N VAL A 82 -4.22 4.52 -8.92
CA VAL A 82 -4.75 4.59 -7.55
C VAL A 82 -4.35 5.91 -6.88
N ASP A 83 -5.08 6.32 -5.83
CA ASP A 83 -4.79 7.53 -5.05
C ASP A 83 -4.42 7.15 -3.61
N ARG A 84 -3.28 7.64 -3.12
CA ARG A 84 -2.83 7.42 -1.73
C ARG A 84 -3.78 7.98 -0.67
N ASN A 85 -4.65 8.90 -1.04
CA ASN A 85 -5.66 9.47 -0.16
C ASN A 85 -6.97 8.67 -0.13
N SER A 86 -7.00 7.51 -0.80
CA SER A 86 -8.16 6.61 -0.77
C SER A 86 -8.47 6.19 0.65
N ILE A 87 -9.73 6.31 1.05
CA ILE A 87 -10.22 5.98 2.39
C ILE A 87 -10.75 4.56 2.37
N GLY A 88 -10.32 3.75 3.34
CA GLY A 88 -10.70 2.35 3.45
C GLY A 88 -10.18 1.49 2.31
N ILE A 89 -10.76 0.31 2.20
CA ILE A 89 -10.53 -0.65 1.12
C ILE A 89 -11.90 -0.90 0.47
N SER A 90 -12.01 -0.60 -0.82
CA SER A 90 -13.23 -0.80 -1.59
C SER A 90 -12.94 -1.35 -2.99
N SER A 91 -13.84 -2.19 -3.47
CA SER A 91 -13.89 -2.74 -4.82
C SER A 91 -14.62 -1.85 -5.82
N ASP A 92 -15.26 -0.75 -5.38
CA ASP A 92 -16.09 0.11 -6.23
C ASP A 92 -15.35 0.63 -7.46
N SER A 93 -14.05 0.92 -7.32
CA SER A 93 -13.19 1.37 -8.43
C SER A 93 -13.13 0.37 -9.60
N LEU A 94 -13.34 -0.93 -9.34
CA LEU A 94 -13.38 -1.96 -10.38
C LEU A 94 -14.61 -1.86 -11.29
N LEU A 95 -15.59 -1.01 -10.95
CA LEU A 95 -16.71 -0.70 -11.83
C LEU A 95 -16.34 0.32 -12.91
N ASP A 96 -15.22 1.03 -12.76
CA ASP A 96 -14.72 1.96 -13.76
C ASP A 96 -13.82 1.23 -14.77
N PRO A 97 -14.20 1.18 -16.07
CA PRO A 97 -13.39 0.57 -17.11
C PRO A 97 -12.03 1.25 -17.30
N GLN A 98 -11.93 2.57 -17.05
CA GLN A 98 -10.67 3.29 -17.18
C GLN A 98 -9.70 2.86 -16.08
N PHE A 99 -10.17 2.77 -14.83
CA PHE A 99 -9.39 2.25 -13.72
C PHE A 99 -8.92 0.82 -13.98
N THR A 100 -9.83 -0.05 -14.41
CA THR A 100 -9.51 -1.47 -14.71
C THR A 100 -8.46 -1.58 -15.82
N ALA A 101 -8.53 -0.74 -16.86
CA ALA A 101 -7.51 -0.71 -17.90
C ALA A 101 -6.13 -0.26 -17.40
N GLN A 102 -6.06 0.68 -16.44
CA GLN A 102 -4.80 1.10 -15.80
C GLN A 102 -4.24 0.00 -14.91
N LEU A 103 -5.09 -0.62 -14.10
CA LEU A 103 -4.74 -1.74 -13.23
C LEU A 103 -4.19 -2.94 -14.02
N CYS A 104 -4.79 -3.26 -15.17
CA CYS A 104 -4.33 -4.33 -16.07
C CYS A 104 -3.20 -3.89 -17.02
N SER A 105 -2.70 -2.65 -16.93
CA SER A 105 -1.56 -2.22 -17.74
C SER A 105 -0.29 -2.97 -17.33
N GLN A 106 0.60 -3.26 -18.28
CA GLN A 106 1.90 -3.90 -18.00
C GLN A 106 2.70 -3.15 -16.94
N ALA A 107 2.64 -1.81 -16.95
CA ALA A 107 3.33 -0.97 -15.98
C ALA A 107 2.83 -1.20 -14.55
N CYS A 108 1.52 -1.33 -14.34
CA CYS A 108 0.97 -1.66 -13.02
C CYS A 108 1.24 -3.13 -12.69
N TYR A 109 0.81 -4.05 -13.56
CA TYR A 109 0.82 -5.48 -13.30
C TYR A 109 2.19 -6.04 -12.89
N GLN A 110 3.27 -5.55 -13.52
CA GLN A 110 4.62 -6.06 -13.26
C GLN A 110 5.35 -5.36 -12.11
N ASN A 111 4.97 -4.14 -11.75
CA ASN A 111 5.73 -3.31 -10.82
C ASN A 111 5.01 -3.05 -9.49
N CYS A 112 3.75 -3.48 -9.36
CA CYS A 112 2.87 -3.14 -8.24
C CYS A 112 2.25 -4.37 -7.58
N PRO A 113 3.06 -5.29 -7.03
CA PRO A 113 2.55 -6.56 -6.52
C PRO A 113 1.49 -6.38 -5.41
N ASN A 114 1.61 -5.34 -4.57
CA ASN A 114 0.67 -5.14 -3.47
C ASN A 114 -0.70 -4.66 -3.94
N ILE A 115 -0.74 -3.74 -4.91
CA ILE A 115 -1.99 -3.21 -5.47
C ILE A 115 -2.69 -4.27 -6.31
N ILE A 116 -1.95 -5.03 -7.11
CA ILE A 116 -2.49 -6.12 -7.91
C ILE A 116 -3.10 -7.19 -7.00
N ASP A 117 -2.37 -7.62 -5.97
CA ASP A 117 -2.90 -8.57 -4.98
C ASP A 117 -4.21 -8.07 -4.34
N LEU A 118 -4.24 -6.79 -3.93
CA LEU A 118 -5.42 -6.20 -3.30
C LEU A 118 -6.65 -6.29 -4.20
N TYR A 119 -6.56 -5.76 -5.42
CA TYR A 119 -7.71 -5.68 -6.30
C TYR A 119 -8.11 -7.03 -6.89
N PHE A 120 -7.16 -7.94 -7.09
CA PHE A 120 -7.47 -9.31 -7.49
C PHE A 120 -8.26 -10.05 -6.40
N ASN A 121 -7.85 -9.89 -5.13
CA ASN A 121 -8.56 -10.48 -3.99
C ASN A 121 -9.95 -9.84 -3.80
N LEU A 122 -10.07 -8.52 -3.99
CA LEU A 122 -11.37 -7.84 -3.98
C LEU A 122 -12.29 -8.32 -5.10
N ALA A 123 -11.81 -8.40 -6.34
CA ALA A 123 -12.58 -8.91 -7.47
C ALA A 123 -13.04 -10.36 -7.25
N SER A 124 -12.15 -11.20 -6.72
CA SER A 124 -12.45 -12.59 -6.37
C SER A 124 -13.52 -12.69 -5.30
N ALA A 125 -13.46 -11.85 -4.26
CA ALA A 125 -14.46 -11.80 -3.19
C ALA A 125 -15.84 -11.33 -3.69
N GLU A 126 -15.89 -10.48 -4.71
CA GLU A 126 -17.13 -10.07 -5.38
C GLU A 126 -17.71 -11.12 -6.33
N GLY A 127 -17.02 -12.25 -6.53
CA GLY A 127 -17.40 -13.25 -7.54
C GLY A 127 -17.16 -12.78 -8.98
N LYS A 128 -16.45 -11.66 -9.16
CA LYS A 128 -15.97 -11.17 -10.46
C LYS A 128 -14.63 -11.82 -10.77
N ILE A 129 -14.61 -13.13 -10.96
CA ILE A 129 -13.52 -13.75 -11.73
C ILE A 129 -13.88 -13.52 -13.20
N THR A 130 -13.68 -12.30 -13.67
CA THR A 130 -13.80 -12.01 -15.09
C THR A 130 -12.47 -12.30 -15.76
N HIS A 131 -12.56 -12.94 -16.93
CA HIS A 131 -11.46 -13.23 -17.85
C HIS A 131 -10.62 -11.99 -18.23
N ASP A 132 -11.00 -10.78 -17.79
CA ASP A 132 -10.40 -9.48 -18.07
C ASP A 132 -9.15 -9.15 -17.22
N PHE A 133 -8.93 -9.84 -16.09
CA PHE A 133 -7.72 -9.66 -15.27
C PHE A 133 -6.51 -10.49 -15.76
N LEU A 134 -6.74 -11.39 -16.73
CA LEU A 134 -5.72 -12.27 -17.30
C LEU A 134 -5.62 -12.01 -18.82
N HIS A 135 -4.90 -10.96 -19.18
CA HIS A 135 -4.43 -10.76 -20.55
C HIS A 135 -2.90 -10.67 -20.60
#